data_AF-A0A353FM16-F1
#
_entry.id   AF-A0A353FM16-F1
#
_cell.length_a   1.000
_cell.length_b   1.000
_cell.length_c   1.000
_cell.angle_alpha   90.00
_cell.angle_beta   90.00
_cell.angle_gamma   90.00
#
_symmetry.space_group_name_H-M   'P 1'
#
loop_
_entity.id
_entity.type
_entity.pdbx_description
1 polymer ?
#
loop_
_entity_poly.entity_id
_entity_poly.type
_entity_poly.pdbx_seq_one_letter_code
_entity_poly.pdbx_strand_id
1 'polypeptide(L)'
;QDILEYGAWERMCDNSRRMTQDLPLPPNSRYEPASMEAEIYRIWEASGLMSPPEKPSGKPTFTVMIPPPNVTGILHMGHALNNTMQDIVVRHRRMAGFETLWVPGTDH
;
A
#
# COMPACT_ATOMS: atom_id res chain seq x y z
N GLN A 1 -47.65 -10.37 7.88
CA GLN A 1 -46.83 -10.61 6.67
C GLN A 1 -45.37 -10.90 7.00
N ASP A 2 -44.95 -10.86 8.28
CA ASP A 2 -43.53 -10.98 8.68
C ASP A 2 -42.96 -12.40 8.86
N ILE A 3 -43.77 -13.43 9.11
CA ILE A 3 -43.24 -14.77 9.47
C ILE A 3 -42.65 -15.51 8.25
N LEU A 4 -43.16 -15.24 7.04
CA LEU A 4 -42.67 -15.89 5.81
C LEU A 4 -41.32 -15.30 5.34
N GLU A 5 -41.07 -14.00 5.59
CA GLU A 5 -39.80 -13.37 5.24
C GLU A 5 -38.67 -13.83 6.17
N TYR A 6 -38.89 -13.90 7.49
CA TYR A 6 -37.87 -14.40 8.43
C TYR A 6 -37.42 -15.83 8.08
N GLY A 7 -38.36 -16.72 7.74
CA GLY A 7 -38.01 -18.08 7.30
C GLY A 7 -37.27 -18.12 5.96
N ALA A 8 -37.49 -17.14 5.07
CA ALA A 8 -36.74 -17.02 3.82
C ALA A 8 -35.31 -16.48 4.06
N TRP A 9 -35.15 -15.53 4.97
CA TRP A 9 -33.86 -15.00 5.40
C TRP A 9 -32.99 -16.05 6.09
N GLU A 10 -33.55 -16.84 7.02
CA GLU A 10 -32.83 -17.94 7.65
C GLU A 10 -32.36 -18.98 6.63
N ARG A 11 -33.23 -19.36 5.67
CA ARG A 11 -32.86 -20.28 4.59
C ARG A 11 -31.77 -19.70 3.68
N MET A 12 -31.78 -18.39 3.38
CA MET A 12 -30.72 -17.75 2.61
C MET A 12 -29.38 -17.74 3.35
N CYS A 13 -29.39 -17.43 4.65
CA CYS A 13 -28.19 -17.44 5.50
C CYS A 13 -27.63 -18.85 5.71
N ASP A 14 -28.49 -19.86 5.81
CA ASP A 14 -28.06 -21.26 5.94
C ASP A 14 -27.52 -21.81 4.61
N ASN A 15 -28.12 -21.40 3.48
CA ASN A 15 -27.64 -21.76 2.14
C ASN A 15 -26.29 -21.09 1.80
N SER A 16 -26.05 -19.86 2.27
CA SER A 16 -24.77 -19.16 2.08
C SER A 16 -23.65 -19.74 2.96
N ARG A 17 -23.96 -20.26 4.15
CA ARG A 17 -23.00 -21.05 4.96
C ARG A 17 -22.62 -22.36 4.29
N ARG A 18 -23.59 -23.12 3.76
CA ARG A 18 -23.31 -24.37 3.02
C ARG A 18 -22.43 -24.14 1.80
N MET A 19 -22.69 -23.09 1.02
CA MET A 19 -21.88 -22.79 -0.17
C MET A 19 -20.43 -22.43 0.14
N THR A 20 -20.13 -21.88 1.32
CA THR A 20 -18.76 -21.47 1.69
C THR A 20 -18.01 -22.53 2.50
N GLN A 21 -18.70 -23.46 3.16
CA GLN A 21 -18.08 -24.56 3.91
C GLN A 21 -17.60 -25.73 3.05
N ASP A 22 -18.21 -25.97 1.89
CA ASP A 22 -17.93 -27.15 1.05
C ASP A 22 -16.91 -26.89 -0.08
N LEU A 23 -16.47 -25.64 -0.27
CA LEU A 23 -15.40 -25.32 -1.21
C LEU A 23 -14.05 -25.41 -0.48
N PRO A 24 -13.15 -26.33 -0.89
CA PRO A 24 -11.81 -26.34 -0.33
C PRO A 24 -11.16 -24.99 -0.63
N LEU A 25 -10.70 -24.28 0.41
CA LEU A 25 -9.89 -23.09 0.24
C LEU A 25 -8.74 -23.44 -0.72
N PRO A 26 -8.40 -22.55 -1.68
CA PRO A 26 -7.26 -22.79 -2.54
C PRO A 26 -6.04 -23.10 -1.67
N PRO A 27 -5.19 -24.08 -2.06
CA PRO A 27 -3.99 -24.38 -1.31
C PRO A 27 -3.19 -23.08 -1.15
N ASN A 28 -2.91 -22.71 0.11
CA ASN A 28 -2.44 -21.39 0.55
C ASN A 28 -3.45 -20.23 0.43
N SER A 29 -4.52 -20.27 1.23
CA SER A 29 -5.31 -19.07 1.55
C SER A 29 -4.58 -18.05 2.43
N ARG A 30 -3.33 -18.34 2.83
CA ARG A 30 -2.50 -17.44 3.64
C ARG A 30 -1.72 -16.51 2.70
N TYR A 31 -1.82 -15.20 2.96
CA TYR A 31 -1.04 -14.21 2.25
C TYR A 31 0.45 -14.33 2.62
N GLU A 32 1.30 -14.50 1.61
CA GLU A 32 2.76 -14.64 1.75
C GLU A 32 3.46 -13.44 1.08
N PRO A 33 3.79 -12.37 1.83
CA PRO A 33 4.34 -11.13 1.25
C PRO A 33 5.60 -11.35 0.42
N ALA A 34 6.49 -12.21 0.90
CA ALA A 34 7.77 -12.51 0.26
C ALA A 34 7.63 -13.08 -1.16
N SER A 35 6.47 -13.68 -1.49
CA SER A 35 6.20 -14.21 -2.82
C SER A 35 5.94 -13.13 -3.89
N MET A 36 5.60 -11.89 -3.47
CA MET A 36 5.18 -10.82 -4.38
C MET A 36 6.03 -9.55 -4.28
N GLU A 37 6.58 -9.24 -3.10
CA GLU A 37 7.31 -7.98 -2.85
C GLU A 37 8.43 -7.71 -3.85
N ALA A 38 9.23 -8.73 -4.18
CA ALA A 38 10.34 -8.59 -5.13
C ALA A 38 9.86 -8.20 -6.53
N GLU A 39 8.76 -8.77 -6.99
CA GLU A 39 8.20 -8.45 -8.31
C GLU A 39 7.58 -7.06 -8.33
N ILE A 40 6.82 -6.69 -7.30
CA ILE A 40 6.23 -5.36 -7.16
C ILE A 40 7.32 -4.29 -7.16
N TYR A 41 8.41 -4.52 -6.42
CA TYR A 41 9.54 -3.60 -6.38
C TYR A 41 10.16 -3.39 -7.77
N ARG A 42 10.41 -4.49 -8.51
CA ARG A 42 10.93 -4.42 -9.89
C ARG A 42 10.01 -3.63 -10.81
N ILE A 43 8.70 -3.84 -10.73
CA ILE A 43 7.72 -3.10 -11.53
C ILE A 43 7.79 -1.60 -11.23
N TRP A 44 7.88 -1.22 -9.95
CA TRP A 44 7.98 0.19 -9.57
C TRP A 44 9.30 0.83 -9.99
N GLU A 45 10.42 0.13 -9.85
CA GLU A 45 11.71 0.61 -10.32
C GLU A 45 11.70 0.84 -11.83
N ALA A 46 11.18 -0.12 -12.60
CA ALA A 46 11.08 -0.02 -14.06
C ALA A 46 10.08 1.05 -14.55
N SER A 47 9.10 1.43 -13.72
CA SER A 47 8.06 2.39 -14.11
C SER A 47 8.55 3.84 -14.25
N GLY A 48 9.74 4.16 -13.71
CA GLY A 48 10.24 5.54 -13.64
C GLY A 48 9.44 6.46 -12.70
N LEU A 49 8.43 5.93 -11.99
CA LEU A 49 7.54 6.73 -11.12
C LEU A 49 8.22 7.22 -9.84
N MET A 50 9.37 6.66 -9.48
CA MET A 50 10.10 7.02 -8.26
C MET A 50 10.86 8.35 -8.37
N SER A 51 11.00 8.91 -9.58
CA SER A 51 11.71 10.17 -9.83
C SER A 51 10.76 11.26 -10.33
N PRO A 52 11.04 12.55 -10.03
CA PRO A 52 10.33 13.64 -10.69
C PRO A 52 10.66 13.68 -12.19
N PRO A 53 9.83 14.32 -13.03
CA PRO A 53 10.14 14.48 -14.44
C PRO A 53 11.40 15.34 -14.66
N GLU A 54 12.17 15.03 -15.69
CA GLU A 54 13.41 15.75 -16.03
C GLU A 54 13.17 17.24 -16.37
N LYS A 55 11.98 17.56 -16.87
CA LYS A 55 11.58 18.92 -17.23
C LYS A 55 10.31 19.30 -16.46
N PRO A 56 10.23 20.53 -15.92
CA PRO A 56 9.01 20.98 -15.27
C PRO A 56 7.82 20.90 -16.21
N SER A 57 6.75 20.21 -15.82
CA SER A 57 5.53 20.14 -16.64
C SER A 57 4.53 21.27 -16.32
N GLY A 58 4.85 22.13 -15.35
CA GLY A 58 3.95 23.18 -14.84
C GLY A 58 2.92 22.69 -13.83
N LYS A 59 2.96 21.39 -13.47
CA LYS A 59 2.17 20.82 -12.37
C LYS A 59 2.67 21.33 -11.01
N PRO A 60 1.80 21.37 -9.99
CA PRO A 60 2.23 21.73 -8.65
C PRO A 60 3.23 20.71 -8.11
N THR A 61 4.24 21.19 -7.37
CA THR A 61 5.32 20.35 -6.83
C THR A 61 5.10 20.05 -5.35
N PHE A 62 5.50 18.86 -4.90
CA PHE A 62 5.50 18.48 -3.49
C PHE A 62 6.80 17.74 -3.15
N THR A 63 7.61 18.32 -2.25
CA THR A 63 8.94 17.80 -1.92
C THR A 63 9.04 17.46 -0.44
N VAL A 64 9.61 16.29 -0.14
CA VAL A 64 9.96 15.87 1.22
C VAL A 64 11.48 15.71 1.29
N MET A 65 12.11 16.52 2.15
CA MET A 65 13.52 16.39 2.50
C MET A 65 13.61 15.59 3.80
N ILE A 66 14.24 14.42 3.75
CA ILE A 66 14.59 13.70 4.98
C ILE A 66 15.86 14.39 5.52
N PRO A 67 15.87 14.95 6.74
CA PRO A 67 17.10 15.49 7.29
C PRO A 67 18.18 14.40 7.31
N PRO A 68 19.46 14.76 7.17
CA PRO A 68 20.52 13.78 7.06
C PRO A 68 20.43 12.71 8.14
N PRO A 69 20.68 11.45 7.78
CA PRO A 69 20.56 10.37 8.75
C PRO A 69 21.59 10.65 9.86
N ASN A 70 21.10 10.98 11.05
CA ASN A 70 21.90 10.84 12.26
C ASN A 70 22.13 9.34 12.43
N VAL A 71 23.19 8.80 11.82
CA VAL A 71 23.57 7.38 11.90
C VAL A 71 24.00 7.09 13.34
N THR A 72 23.05 6.77 14.21
CA THR A 72 23.33 6.40 15.61
C THR A 72 22.81 5.02 16.01
N GLY A 73 22.27 4.21 15.09
CA GLY A 73 21.96 2.82 15.44
C GLY A 73 21.14 2.03 14.43
N ILE A 74 20.93 0.76 14.80
CA ILE A 74 20.16 -0.26 14.07
C ILE A 74 18.77 0.28 13.70
N LEU A 75 18.32 -0.02 12.47
CA LEU A 75 16.98 0.31 11.98
C LEU A 75 15.90 -0.28 12.90
N HIS A 76 15.38 0.53 13.81
CA HIS A 76 14.27 0.15 14.70
C HIS A 76 12.89 0.54 14.15
N MET A 77 11.82 0.00 14.75
CA MET A 77 10.42 0.25 14.35
C MET A 77 10.06 1.73 14.21
N GLY A 78 10.64 2.61 15.03
CA GLY A 78 10.46 4.06 14.88
C GLY A 78 10.88 4.63 13.51
N HIS A 79 11.97 4.12 12.92
CA HIS A 79 12.37 4.50 11.56
C HIS A 79 11.38 3.98 10.52
N ALA A 80 10.93 2.73 10.68
CA ALA A 80 9.94 2.14 9.79
C ALA A 80 8.64 2.94 9.79
N LEU A 81 8.16 3.36 10.96
CA LEU A 81 6.96 4.18 11.09
C LEU A 81 7.14 5.55 10.41
N ASN A 82 8.24 6.25 10.70
CA ASN A 82 8.51 7.56 10.12
C ASN A 82 8.59 7.51 8.58
N ASN A 83 9.33 6.52 8.04
CA ASN A 83 9.46 6.35 6.60
C ASN A 83 8.12 5.95 5.95
N THR A 84 7.33 5.10 6.61
CA THR A 84 6.00 4.68 6.12
C THR A 84 5.06 5.88 6.02
N MET A 85 5.02 6.75 7.04
CA MET A 85 4.17 7.95 7.00
C MET A 85 4.56 8.88 5.83
N GLN A 86 5.86 9.09 5.62
CA GLN A 86 6.33 9.90 4.50
C GLN A 86 5.98 9.28 3.14
N ASP A 87 6.19 7.98 2.97
CA ASP A 87 5.87 7.25 1.75
C ASP A 87 4.36 7.34 1.41
N ILE A 88 3.48 7.19 2.40
CA ILE A 88 2.02 7.35 2.23
C ILE A 88 1.69 8.74 1.70
N VAL A 89 2.24 9.79 2.31
CA VAL A 89 1.96 11.19 1.91
C VAL A 89 2.48 11.46 0.49
N VAL A 90 3.70 11.01 0.17
CA VAL A 90 4.29 11.18 -1.16
C VAL A 90 3.45 10.47 -2.23
N ARG A 91 3.03 9.22 -1.99
CA ARG A 91 2.16 8.48 -2.90
C ARG A 91 0.81 9.17 -3.09
N HIS A 92 0.20 9.61 -2.00
CA HIS A 92 -1.06 10.35 -2.05
C HIS A 92 -0.94 11.64 -2.89
N ARG A 93 0.13 12.42 -2.70
CA ARG A 93 0.38 13.65 -3.47
C ARG A 93 0.62 13.36 -4.95
N ARG A 94 1.36 12.31 -5.27
CA ARG A 94 1.57 11.86 -6.66
C ARG A 94 0.23 11.50 -7.32
N MET A 95 -0.64 10.76 -6.60
CA MET A 95 -2.00 10.42 -7.08
C MET A 95 -2.89 11.66 -7.22
N ALA A 96 -2.69 12.70 -6.40
CA ALA A 96 -3.39 13.98 -6.51
C ALA A 96 -2.85 14.90 -7.63
N GLY A 97 -1.91 14.41 -8.47
CA GLY A 97 -1.40 15.13 -9.64
C GLY A 97 -0.18 16.03 -9.38
N PHE A 98 0.42 15.94 -8.19
CA PHE A 98 1.65 16.69 -7.89
C PHE A 98 2.88 16.00 -8.48
N GLU A 99 3.85 16.79 -8.93
CA GLU A 99 5.22 16.32 -9.15
C GLU A 99 5.89 16.14 -7.79
N THR A 100 6.24 14.90 -7.44
CA THR A 100 6.76 14.58 -6.10
C THR A 100 8.25 14.30 -6.13
N LEU A 101 8.96 14.82 -5.13
CA LEU A 101 10.38 14.53 -4.89
C LEU A 101 10.56 14.08 -3.44
N TRP A 102 11.11 12.90 -3.24
CA TRP A 102 11.43 12.36 -1.92
C TRP A 102 12.91 12.02 -1.90
N VAL A 103 13.70 12.83 -1.20
CA VAL A 103 15.16 12.72 -1.21
C VAL A 103 15.72 12.59 0.19
N PRO A 104 16.69 11.67 0.40
CA PRO A 104 17.51 11.70 1.58
C PRO A 104 18.36 12.98 1.55
N GLY A 105 18.34 13.74 2.64
CA GLY A 105 19.27 14.83 2.84
C GLY A 105 20.67 14.26 3.03
N THR A 106 21.65 14.85 2.36
CA THR A 106 23.06 14.60 2.63
C THR A 106 23.53 15.67 3.62
N ASP A 107 23.98 15.22 4.78
CA ASP A 107 24.99 15.90 5.60
C ASP A 107 26.32 15.80 4.84
N HIS A 108 27.18 16.78 5.02
CA HIS A 108 28.35 17.11 4.21
C HIS A 108 29.36 15.97 4.03
#